data_AF-A0A2V8N7Q9-F1
#
_entry.id   AF-A0A2V8N7Q9-F1
#
_cell.length_a   1.000
_cell.length_b   1.000
_cell.length_c   1.000
_cell.angle_alpha   90.00
_cell.angle_beta   90.00
_cell.angle_gamma   90.00
#
_symmetry.space_group_name_H-M   'P 1'
#
loop_
_entity.id
_entity.type
_entity.pdbx_description
1 polymer ?
#
loop_
_entity_poly.entity_id
_entity_poly.type
_entity_poly.pdbx_seq_one_letter_code
_entity_poly.pdbx_strand_id
1 'polypeptide(L)'
;MIRYIIFAPLVGAAINWFVGRRVRREAFIGWVACLAVGVSTVVAFYLAFKQGGALTSDAAPGVAPVVDHLWTWLDVGGFRADFGFAMDRLSGIYALFVTFVALLIHIFAVGYMHDDPGFYRFFAYLNLFMFSMLTLILADNLLLMFVGWEGVGLCSYLLIGYYIDRKEAGDAAKKAFIANRIGDWGVVLGIMLVFFLTGSISFFGEGNALSAIAAKAIEPFSAHSLIAGGITSAAILLFIGATGKSAQIPLFVWLPDAMAGPTPVSALIHAATMVTAGVYMVVRCSAIYTHAPTAMFIIAIIGAATALFAATIGIAQNDIKKVLAYSTISQIGYMMLACGVGAFVAAIFHVMTHA
;
A
#
# COMPACT_ATOMS: atom_id res chain seq x y z
N MET A 1 11.40 -18.11 -1.25
CA MET A 1 11.05 -17.74 -2.65
C MET A 1 10.30 -16.41 -2.71
N ILE A 2 9.45 -16.10 -1.72
CA ILE A 2 8.74 -14.82 -1.62
C ILE A 2 9.70 -13.63 -1.70
N ARG A 3 10.87 -13.74 -1.06
CA ARG A 3 11.93 -12.73 -1.12
C ARG A 3 12.32 -12.31 -2.55
N TYR A 4 12.20 -13.19 -3.55
CA TYR A 4 12.53 -12.83 -4.95
C TYR A 4 11.52 -11.86 -5.57
N ILE A 5 10.25 -11.91 -5.15
CA ILE A 5 9.21 -10.95 -5.58
C ILE A 5 9.63 -9.54 -5.15
N ILE A 6 10.19 -9.41 -3.96
CA ILE A 6 10.48 -8.11 -3.34
C ILE A 6 11.86 -7.61 -3.75
N PHE A 7 12.88 -8.47 -3.73
CA PHE A 7 14.25 -8.04 -3.99
C PHE A 7 14.58 -7.89 -5.48
N ALA A 8 13.82 -8.51 -6.40
CA ALA A 8 14.08 -8.32 -7.83
C ALA A 8 13.94 -6.84 -8.26
N PRO A 9 12.87 -6.10 -7.90
CA PRO A 9 12.78 -4.66 -8.14
C PRO A 9 13.87 -3.87 -7.42
N LEU A 10 14.25 -4.23 -6.19
CA LEU A 10 15.34 -3.55 -5.48
C LEU A 10 16.68 -3.67 -6.23
N VAL A 11 17.00 -4.87 -6.71
CA VAL A 11 18.18 -5.14 -7.52
C VAL A 11 18.10 -4.35 -8.83
N GLY A 12 16.96 -4.34 -9.50
CA GLY A 12 16.74 -3.53 -10.70
C GLY A 12 16.95 -2.03 -10.45
N ALA A 13 16.47 -1.51 -9.32
CA ALA A 13 16.67 -0.12 -8.91
C ALA A 13 18.15 0.20 -8.70
N ALA A 14 18.88 -0.68 -7.99
CA ALA A 14 20.31 -0.52 -7.74
C ALA A 14 21.13 -0.56 -9.05
N ILE A 15 20.85 -1.52 -9.94
CA ILE A 15 21.52 -1.62 -11.24
C ILE A 15 21.28 -0.35 -12.07
N ASN A 16 20.03 0.12 -12.16
CA ASN A 16 19.72 1.34 -12.91
C ASN A 16 20.38 2.59 -12.29
N TRP A 17 20.46 2.68 -10.96
CA TRP A 17 21.11 3.79 -10.29
C TRP A 17 22.63 3.82 -10.48
N PHE A 18 23.32 2.70 -10.24
CA PHE A 18 24.79 2.66 -10.25
C PHE A 18 25.39 2.40 -11.64
N VAL A 19 24.77 1.50 -12.42
CA VAL A 19 25.25 1.10 -13.75
C VAL A 19 24.53 1.89 -14.84
N GLY A 20 23.20 2.00 -14.77
CA GLY A 20 22.40 2.75 -15.75
C GLY A 20 22.84 4.20 -15.88
N ARG A 21 23.17 4.86 -14.76
CA ARG A 21 23.76 6.21 -14.74
C ARG A 21 25.05 6.34 -15.55
N ARG A 22 25.89 5.31 -15.58
CA ARG A 22 27.18 5.30 -16.29
C ARG A 22 27.02 4.93 -17.76
N VAL A 23 26.20 3.91 -18.04
CA VAL A 23 26.00 3.37 -19.39
C VAL A 23 25.16 4.31 -20.25
N ARG A 24 24.16 4.99 -19.66
CA ARG A 24 23.22 5.93 -20.31
C ARG A 24 22.54 5.39 -21.58
N ARG A 25 22.44 4.06 -21.72
CA ARG A 25 21.69 3.40 -22.80
C ARG A 25 20.28 3.09 -22.31
N GLU A 26 19.29 3.75 -22.91
CA GLU A 26 17.88 3.59 -22.53
C GLU A 26 17.39 2.15 -22.66
N ALA A 27 17.77 1.46 -23.76
CA ALA A 27 17.43 0.06 -23.95
C ALA A 27 17.89 -0.81 -22.76
N PHE A 28 19.12 -0.63 -22.28
CA PHE A 28 19.61 -1.40 -21.12
C PHE A 28 18.81 -1.08 -19.85
N ILE A 29 18.58 0.20 -19.56
CA ILE A 29 17.86 0.64 -18.36
C ILE A 29 16.41 0.13 -18.36
N GLY A 30 15.73 0.27 -19.50
CA GLY A 30 14.35 -0.17 -19.68
C GLY A 30 14.23 -1.69 -19.54
N TRP A 31 15.13 -2.46 -20.18
CA TRP A 31 15.17 -3.91 -20.05
C TRP A 31 15.40 -4.36 -18.61
N VAL A 32 16.37 -3.77 -17.90
CA VAL A 32 16.63 -4.09 -16.49
C VAL A 32 15.39 -3.78 -15.63
N ALA A 33 14.72 -2.66 -15.87
CA ALA A 33 13.54 -2.29 -15.10
C ALA A 33 12.36 -3.24 -15.33
N CYS A 34 12.01 -3.48 -16.59
CA CYS A 34 10.92 -4.38 -16.95
C CYS A 34 11.20 -5.83 -16.54
N LEU A 35 12.45 -6.31 -16.68
CA LEU A 35 12.81 -7.67 -16.29
C LEU A 35 12.76 -7.87 -14.77
N ALA A 36 13.20 -6.88 -13.98
CA ALA A 36 13.11 -6.94 -12.52
C ALA A 36 11.66 -7.10 -12.03
N VAL A 37 10.73 -6.31 -12.60
CA VAL A 37 9.30 -6.44 -12.28
C VAL A 37 8.72 -7.71 -12.88
N GLY A 38 9.11 -8.11 -14.09
CA GLY A 38 8.65 -9.33 -14.74
C GLY A 38 9.02 -10.60 -13.96
N VAL A 39 10.23 -10.66 -13.38
CA VAL A 39 10.61 -11.73 -12.44
C VAL A 39 9.67 -11.75 -11.24
N SER A 40 9.34 -10.59 -10.69
CA SER A 40 8.40 -10.47 -9.57
C SER A 40 7.02 -10.99 -9.94
N THR A 41 6.52 -10.64 -11.13
CA THR A 41 5.25 -11.13 -11.67
C THR A 41 5.26 -12.65 -11.83
N VAL A 42 6.26 -13.22 -12.49
CA VAL A 42 6.35 -14.68 -12.71
C VAL A 42 6.41 -15.43 -11.39
N VAL A 43 7.22 -14.98 -10.43
CA VAL A 43 7.34 -15.62 -9.12
C VAL A 43 6.05 -15.46 -8.31
N ALA A 44 5.37 -14.30 -8.37
CA ALA A 44 4.08 -14.08 -7.70
C ALA A 44 3.00 -15.03 -8.25
N PHE A 45 2.87 -15.14 -9.58
CA PHE A 45 1.95 -16.09 -10.22
C PHE A 45 2.27 -17.54 -9.84
N TYR A 46 3.55 -17.93 -9.87
CA TYR A 46 3.96 -19.26 -9.48
C TYR A 46 3.60 -19.57 -8.01
N LEU A 47 3.92 -18.68 -7.07
CA LEU A 47 3.62 -18.90 -5.65
C LEU A 47 2.12 -18.83 -5.32
N ALA A 48 1.35 -18.07 -6.09
CA ALA A 48 -0.10 -18.01 -5.94
C ALA A 48 -0.79 -19.31 -6.39
N PHE A 49 -0.36 -19.88 -7.53
CA PHE A 49 -1.07 -20.96 -8.22
C PHE A 49 -0.43 -22.35 -8.14
N LYS A 50 0.83 -22.50 -7.67
CA LYS A 50 1.41 -23.84 -7.44
C LYS A 50 0.54 -24.64 -6.47
N GLN A 51 0.58 -25.97 -6.48
CA GLN A 51 -0.12 -26.77 -5.47
C GLN A 51 0.31 -26.37 -4.05
N GLY A 52 -0.65 -26.07 -3.17
CA GLY A 52 -0.38 -25.52 -1.83
C GLY A 52 0.12 -24.07 -1.83
N GLY A 53 -0.06 -23.35 -2.94
CA GLY A 53 0.18 -21.92 -3.06
C GLY A 53 -0.92 -21.09 -2.42
N ALA A 54 -0.75 -19.77 -2.42
CA ALA A 54 -1.63 -18.84 -1.69
C ALA A 54 -3.11 -18.91 -2.11
N LEU A 55 -3.41 -19.26 -3.37
CA LEU A 55 -4.78 -19.30 -3.92
C LEU A 55 -5.33 -20.72 -4.15
N THR A 56 -4.47 -21.73 -4.17
CA THR A 56 -4.80 -23.13 -4.49
C THR A 56 -4.63 -24.06 -3.29
N SER A 57 -4.27 -23.54 -2.13
CA SER A 57 -4.35 -24.30 -0.89
C SER A 57 -5.83 -24.65 -0.63
N ASP A 58 -6.21 -25.90 -0.94
CA ASP A 58 -7.54 -26.53 -0.72
C ASP A 58 -7.99 -26.56 0.75
N ALA A 59 -7.17 -26.04 1.64
CA ALA A 59 -7.37 -26.20 3.05
C ALA A 59 -8.30 -25.12 3.62
N ALA A 60 -9.06 -25.55 4.63
CA ALA A 60 -10.03 -24.79 5.39
C ALA A 60 -9.50 -23.39 5.82
N PRO A 61 -10.40 -22.42 6.11
CA PRO A 61 -9.99 -21.16 6.72
C PRO A 61 -9.10 -21.42 7.94
N GLY A 62 -7.81 -21.05 7.85
CA GLY A 62 -6.83 -21.27 8.93
C GLY A 62 -5.48 -21.88 8.53
N VAL A 63 -5.23 -22.26 7.27
CA VAL A 63 -3.88 -22.75 6.89
C VAL A 63 -2.85 -21.62 6.84
N ALA A 64 -1.66 -21.97 7.35
CA ALA A 64 -0.51 -21.11 7.46
C ALA A 64 -0.17 -20.49 6.10
N PRO A 65 0.05 -19.17 6.03
CA PRO A 65 0.57 -18.54 4.83
C PRO A 65 1.89 -19.18 4.41
N VAL A 66 2.28 -18.99 3.16
CA VAL A 66 3.68 -19.24 2.79
C VAL A 66 4.52 -18.19 3.52
N VAL A 67 5.29 -18.60 4.54
CA VAL A 67 6.16 -17.70 5.31
C VAL A 67 7.60 -17.87 4.85
N ASP A 68 8.32 -16.75 4.76
CA ASP A 68 9.75 -16.65 4.47
C ASP A 68 10.37 -15.75 5.56
N HIS A 69 10.74 -16.34 6.69
CA HIS A 69 11.47 -15.66 7.76
C HIS A 69 12.93 -15.46 7.34
N LEU A 70 13.42 -14.21 7.35
CA LEU A 70 14.82 -13.92 7.00
C LEU A 70 15.69 -13.82 8.25
N TRP A 71 15.34 -12.95 9.19
CA TRP A 71 16.01 -12.83 10.49
C TRP A 71 15.11 -12.09 11.50
N THR A 72 15.45 -12.15 12.78
CA THR A 72 14.78 -11.36 13.83
C THR A 72 15.36 -9.95 13.87
N TRP A 73 14.52 -8.95 13.60
CA TRP A 73 14.96 -7.56 13.50
C TRP A 73 15.13 -6.91 14.87
N LEU A 74 14.14 -7.09 15.75
CA LEU A 74 14.15 -6.57 17.13
C LEU A 74 13.65 -7.66 18.09
N ASP A 75 14.37 -7.84 19.19
CA ASP A 75 13.98 -8.71 20.30
C ASP A 75 14.43 -8.06 21.62
N VAL A 76 13.51 -7.34 22.27
CA VAL A 76 13.82 -6.58 23.49
C VAL A 76 12.62 -6.60 24.43
N GLY A 77 12.81 -7.07 25.66
CA GLY A 77 11.83 -6.90 26.75
C GLY A 77 10.44 -7.48 26.46
N GLY A 78 10.36 -8.58 25.70
CA GLY A 78 9.10 -9.20 25.28
C GLY A 78 8.51 -8.61 23.99
N PHE A 79 9.08 -7.54 23.44
CA PHE A 79 8.78 -7.06 22.10
C PHE A 79 9.64 -7.81 21.08
N ARG A 80 9.00 -8.55 20.18
CA ARG A 80 9.64 -9.24 19.06
C ARG A 80 9.08 -8.72 17.73
N ALA A 81 9.96 -8.31 16.83
CA ALA A 81 9.64 -7.97 15.46
C ALA A 81 10.59 -8.69 14.51
N ASP A 82 10.04 -9.52 13.63
CA ASP A 82 10.80 -10.29 12.66
C ASP A 82 10.86 -9.56 11.31
N PHE A 83 11.98 -9.70 10.60
CA PHE A 83 12.03 -9.37 9.17
C PHE A 83 11.59 -10.61 8.40
N GLY A 84 10.26 -10.79 8.33
CA GLY A 84 9.61 -11.93 7.69
C GLY A 84 8.65 -11.49 6.60
N PHE A 85 8.56 -12.29 5.54
CA PHE A 85 7.53 -12.11 4.52
C PHE A 85 6.52 -13.24 4.56
N ALA A 86 5.25 -12.92 4.34
CA ALA A 86 4.17 -13.89 4.33
C ALA A 86 3.26 -13.64 3.12
N MET A 87 2.88 -14.73 2.46
CA MET A 87 1.94 -14.74 1.35
C MET A 87 0.75 -15.65 1.67
N ASP A 88 -0.37 -15.01 1.96
CA ASP A 88 -1.69 -15.60 2.18
C ASP A 88 -2.64 -15.25 1.02
N ARG A 89 -3.93 -15.61 1.10
CA ARG A 89 -4.92 -15.31 0.05
C ARG A 89 -5.02 -13.82 -0.28
N LEU A 90 -5.04 -12.95 0.73
CA LEU A 90 -5.16 -11.50 0.54
C LEU A 90 -3.92 -10.91 -0.15
N SER A 91 -2.74 -11.13 0.43
CA SER A 91 -1.47 -10.65 -0.17
C SER A 91 -1.17 -11.32 -1.50
N GLY A 92 -1.64 -12.56 -1.71
CA GLY A 92 -1.54 -13.27 -2.97
C GLY A 92 -2.26 -12.55 -4.10
N ILE A 93 -3.54 -12.23 -3.91
CA ILE A 93 -4.31 -11.44 -4.89
C ILE A 93 -3.64 -10.09 -5.15
N TYR A 94 -3.22 -9.39 -4.09
CA TYR A 94 -2.51 -8.10 -4.22
C TYR A 94 -1.22 -8.21 -5.01
N ALA A 95 -0.37 -9.18 -4.68
CA ALA A 95 0.89 -9.39 -5.37
C ALA A 95 0.68 -9.66 -6.87
N LEU A 96 -0.37 -10.40 -7.25
CA LEU A 96 -0.69 -10.67 -8.65
C LEU A 96 -1.01 -9.40 -9.42
N PHE A 97 -2.05 -8.65 -9.02
CA PHE A 97 -2.46 -7.49 -9.82
C PHE A 97 -1.43 -6.35 -9.71
N VAL A 98 -0.80 -6.12 -8.54
CA VAL A 98 0.22 -5.08 -8.39
C VAL A 98 1.42 -5.35 -9.29
N THR A 99 1.97 -6.57 -9.30
CA THR A 99 3.11 -6.89 -10.17
C THR A 99 2.73 -6.91 -11.65
N PHE A 100 1.52 -7.38 -11.99
CA PHE A 100 1.06 -7.44 -13.37
C PHE A 100 0.80 -6.04 -13.95
N VAL A 101 0.00 -5.21 -13.29
CA VAL A 101 -0.28 -3.83 -13.72
C VAL A 101 1.01 -3.01 -13.71
N ALA A 102 1.86 -3.17 -12.71
CA ALA A 102 3.17 -2.50 -12.70
C ALA A 102 4.03 -2.89 -13.90
N LEU A 103 4.08 -4.16 -14.30
CA LEU A 103 4.84 -4.57 -15.48
C LEU A 103 4.35 -3.86 -16.74
N LEU A 104 3.02 -3.77 -16.94
CA LEU A 104 2.43 -3.04 -18.06
C LEU A 104 2.82 -1.54 -18.02
N ILE A 105 2.79 -0.93 -16.83
CA ILE A 105 3.20 0.46 -16.64
C ILE A 105 4.70 0.65 -16.92
N HIS A 106 5.56 -0.31 -16.53
CA HIS A 106 7.00 -0.24 -16.83
C HIS A 106 7.24 -0.31 -18.33
N ILE A 107 6.57 -1.20 -19.05
CA ILE A 107 6.65 -1.30 -20.51
C ILE A 107 6.18 0.00 -21.17
N PHE A 108 5.03 0.53 -20.74
CA PHE A 108 4.51 1.81 -21.22
C PHE A 108 5.49 2.97 -20.96
N ALA A 109 6.09 3.00 -19.77
CA ALA A 109 7.02 4.04 -19.38
C ALA A 109 8.30 4.07 -20.23
N VAL A 110 8.73 2.93 -20.79
CA VAL A 110 9.92 2.89 -21.67
C VAL A 110 9.69 3.73 -22.92
N GLY A 111 8.50 3.64 -23.52
CA GLY A 111 8.14 4.48 -24.66
C GLY A 111 7.83 5.92 -24.27
N TYR A 112 7.12 6.12 -23.15
CA TYR A 112 6.71 7.46 -22.70
C TYR A 112 7.90 8.35 -22.30
N MET A 113 8.92 7.78 -21.67
CA MET A 113 10.09 8.50 -21.17
C MET A 113 11.25 8.56 -22.17
N HIS A 114 11.05 8.12 -23.42
CA HIS A 114 12.11 8.14 -24.44
C HIS A 114 12.72 9.54 -24.59
N ASP A 115 14.05 9.60 -24.73
CA ASP A 115 14.84 10.83 -24.82
C ASP A 115 14.83 11.72 -23.55
N ASP A 116 14.27 11.26 -22.42
CA ASP A 116 14.32 12.01 -21.16
C ASP A 116 15.73 11.88 -20.50
N PRO A 117 16.40 12.99 -20.16
CA PRO A 117 17.76 12.97 -19.62
C PRO A 117 17.88 12.24 -18.27
N GLY A 118 16.77 12.10 -17.54
CA GLY A 118 16.66 11.42 -16.26
C GLY A 118 16.17 9.97 -16.34
N PHE A 119 16.17 9.33 -17.52
CA PHE A 119 15.65 7.98 -17.74
C PHE A 119 16.09 6.94 -16.69
N TYR A 120 17.38 6.89 -16.37
CA TYR A 120 17.92 5.96 -15.34
C TYR A 120 17.38 6.23 -13.94
N ARG A 121 17.20 7.51 -13.58
CA ARG A 121 16.67 7.96 -12.28
C ARG A 121 15.21 7.60 -12.17
N PHE A 122 14.44 7.84 -13.23
CA PHE A 122 13.03 7.49 -13.30
C PHE A 122 12.79 6.01 -13.01
N PHE A 123 13.46 5.12 -13.75
CA PHE A 123 13.29 3.67 -13.57
C PHE A 123 13.89 3.14 -12.27
N ALA A 124 14.93 3.78 -11.73
CA ALA A 124 15.41 3.46 -10.39
C ALA A 124 14.35 3.76 -9.32
N TYR A 125 13.70 4.91 -9.40
CA TYR A 125 12.61 5.28 -8.47
C TYR A 125 11.37 4.40 -8.66
N LEU A 126 11.01 4.05 -9.90
CA LEU A 126 9.85 3.20 -10.19
C LEU A 126 10.04 1.78 -9.63
N ASN A 127 11.24 1.21 -9.78
CA ASN A 127 11.59 -0.08 -9.20
C ASN A 127 11.67 -0.04 -7.66
N LEU A 128 12.21 1.04 -7.09
CA LEU A 128 12.27 1.23 -5.63
C LEU A 128 10.86 1.38 -5.03
N PHE A 129 9.96 2.03 -5.77
CA PHE A 129 8.54 2.11 -5.43
C PHE A 129 7.92 0.70 -5.40
N MET A 130 8.20 -0.14 -6.40
CA MET A 130 7.73 -1.53 -6.43
C MET A 130 8.28 -2.36 -5.27
N PHE A 131 9.58 -2.25 -4.96
CA PHE A 131 10.15 -2.88 -3.77
C PHE A 131 9.41 -2.49 -2.50
N SER A 132 9.14 -1.19 -2.33
CA SER A 132 8.45 -0.67 -1.14
C SER A 132 7.01 -1.16 -1.04
N MET A 133 6.27 -1.14 -2.16
CA MET A 133 4.88 -1.61 -2.20
C MET A 133 4.79 -3.12 -1.95
N LEU A 134 5.69 -3.92 -2.52
CA LEU A 134 5.71 -5.37 -2.30
C LEU A 134 6.15 -5.73 -0.88
N THR A 135 7.05 -4.95 -0.28
CA THR A 135 7.39 -5.05 1.15
C THR A 135 6.17 -4.79 2.03
N LEU A 136 5.38 -3.76 1.72
CA LEU A 136 4.14 -3.42 2.44
C LEU A 136 3.13 -4.57 2.39
N ILE A 137 2.87 -5.10 1.19
CA ILE A 137 1.88 -6.17 0.98
C ILE A 137 2.34 -7.48 1.62
N LEU A 138 3.59 -7.88 1.42
CA LEU A 138 4.07 -9.19 1.85
C LEU A 138 4.62 -9.17 3.28
N ALA A 139 4.47 -8.07 4.03
CA ALA A 139 4.93 -7.98 5.40
C ALA A 139 4.23 -8.98 6.33
N ASP A 140 5.03 -9.66 7.15
CA ASP A 140 4.54 -10.61 8.17
C ASP A 140 4.00 -9.92 9.43
N ASN A 141 4.37 -8.66 9.67
CA ASN A 141 3.95 -7.89 10.82
C ASN A 141 3.72 -6.41 10.47
N LEU A 142 3.01 -5.71 11.37
CA LEU A 142 2.67 -4.30 11.21
C LEU A 142 3.89 -3.39 11.08
N LEU A 143 5.00 -3.69 11.76
CA LEU A 143 6.19 -2.85 11.72
C LEU A 143 6.90 -2.93 10.36
N LEU A 144 7.05 -4.12 9.80
CA LEU A 144 7.60 -4.29 8.45
C LEU A 144 6.66 -3.70 7.39
N MET A 145 5.34 -3.83 7.59
CA MET A 145 4.36 -3.15 6.74
C MET A 145 4.57 -1.63 6.77
N PHE A 146 4.85 -1.06 7.95
CA PHE A 146 5.17 0.36 8.11
C PHE A 146 6.48 0.76 7.41
N VAL A 147 7.50 -0.10 7.37
CA VAL A 147 8.70 0.14 6.56
C VAL A 147 8.36 0.27 5.07
N GLY A 148 7.54 -0.65 4.54
CA GLY A 148 7.04 -0.55 3.16
C GLY A 148 6.17 0.69 2.94
N TRP A 149 5.34 1.03 3.92
CA TRP A 149 4.47 2.21 3.93
C TRP A 149 5.21 3.53 3.79
N GLU A 150 6.26 3.71 4.59
CA GLU A 150 7.20 4.83 4.51
C GLU A 150 7.95 4.84 3.19
N GLY A 151 8.44 3.67 2.75
CA GLY A 151 9.13 3.51 1.47
C GLY A 151 8.27 3.96 0.28
N VAL A 152 6.98 3.58 0.25
CA VAL A 152 6.02 4.04 -0.77
C VAL A 152 5.86 5.55 -0.72
N GLY A 153 5.81 6.16 0.47
CA GLY A 153 5.68 7.62 0.63
C GLY A 153 6.92 8.40 0.17
N LEU A 154 8.12 7.87 0.45
CA LEU A 154 9.36 8.43 -0.05
C LEU A 154 9.46 8.31 -1.57
N CYS A 155 9.17 7.13 -2.12
CA CYS A 155 9.23 6.93 -3.56
C CYS A 155 8.18 7.77 -4.30
N SER A 156 6.97 7.93 -3.75
CA SER A 156 5.96 8.82 -4.34
C SER A 156 6.42 10.27 -4.34
N TYR A 157 7.08 10.75 -3.27
CA TYR A 157 7.65 12.10 -3.23
C TYR A 157 8.67 12.32 -4.35
N LEU A 158 9.58 11.36 -4.54
CA LEU A 158 10.61 11.42 -5.58
C LEU A 158 10.02 11.36 -7.00
N LEU A 159 8.95 10.58 -7.20
CA LEU A 159 8.30 10.41 -8.50
C LEU A 159 7.35 11.56 -8.87
N ILE A 160 6.60 12.11 -7.90
CA ILE A 160 5.77 13.31 -8.11
C ILE A 160 6.69 14.51 -8.40
N GLY A 161 7.78 14.65 -7.63
CA GLY A 161 8.78 15.70 -7.78
C GLY A 161 9.82 15.43 -8.88
N TYR A 162 9.54 14.54 -9.83
CA TYR A 162 10.52 14.10 -10.84
C TYR A 162 11.09 15.26 -11.67
N TYR A 163 10.22 16.19 -12.08
CA TYR A 163 10.60 17.39 -12.83
C TYR A 163 11.08 18.49 -11.85
N ILE A 164 12.30 18.32 -11.34
CA ILE A 164 12.89 19.17 -10.28
C ILE A 164 12.90 20.66 -10.64
N ASP A 165 13.04 20.99 -11.93
CA ASP A 165 13.08 22.38 -12.40
C ASP A 165 11.71 23.07 -12.36
N ARG A 166 10.62 22.30 -12.18
CA ARG A 166 9.25 22.83 -12.09
C ARG A 166 8.86 23.01 -10.64
N LYS A 167 8.72 24.28 -10.21
CA LYS A 167 8.27 24.63 -8.86
C LYS A 167 6.96 23.93 -8.48
N GLU A 168 6.02 23.85 -9.43
CA GLU A 168 4.73 23.17 -9.26
C GLU A 168 4.89 21.70 -8.86
N ALA A 169 5.79 20.95 -9.50
CA ALA A 169 6.04 19.55 -9.18
C ALA A 169 6.70 19.41 -7.79
N GLY A 170 7.63 20.32 -7.46
CA GLY A 170 8.26 20.36 -6.13
C GLY A 170 7.27 20.65 -5.01
N ASP A 171 6.35 21.61 -5.21
CA ASP A 171 5.34 21.97 -4.22
C ASP A 171 4.25 20.88 -4.09
N ALA A 172 3.84 20.26 -5.20
CA ALA A 172 2.95 19.08 -5.19
C ALA A 172 3.57 17.89 -4.43
N ALA A 173 4.85 17.59 -4.68
CA ALA A 173 5.56 16.54 -3.99
C ALA A 173 5.61 16.81 -2.47
N LYS A 174 5.97 18.02 -2.05
CA LYS A 174 5.98 18.41 -0.62
C LYS A 174 4.59 18.25 0.01
N LYS A 175 3.54 18.73 -0.66
CA LYS A 175 2.16 18.60 -0.17
C LYS A 175 1.77 17.14 0.03
N ALA A 176 2.07 16.28 -0.94
CA ALA A 176 1.85 14.84 -0.83
C ALA A 176 2.64 14.23 0.32
N PHE A 177 3.93 14.54 0.45
CA PHE A 177 4.75 14.00 1.52
C PHE A 177 4.27 14.41 2.91
N ILE A 178 3.90 15.69 3.10
CA ILE A 178 3.39 16.20 4.37
C ILE A 178 2.04 15.56 4.72
N ALA A 179 1.10 15.50 3.78
CA ALA A 179 -0.22 14.91 4.03
C ALA A 179 -0.12 13.42 4.40
N ASN A 180 0.76 12.67 3.72
CA ASN A 180 1.03 11.28 4.08
C ASN A 180 1.71 11.17 5.44
N ARG A 181 2.69 12.01 5.74
CA ARG A 181 3.40 12.01 7.03
C ARG A 181 2.47 12.23 8.22
N ILE A 182 1.44 13.05 8.07
CA ILE A 182 0.42 13.25 9.10
C ILE A 182 -0.33 11.94 9.37
N GLY A 183 -0.69 11.19 8.32
CA GLY A 183 -1.31 9.87 8.46
C GLY A 183 -0.36 8.85 9.08
N ASP A 184 0.93 8.88 8.72
CA ASP A 184 1.95 7.93 9.18
C ASP A 184 2.10 7.94 10.72
N TRP A 185 1.91 9.10 11.37
CA TRP A 185 1.82 9.18 12.84
C TRP A 185 0.69 8.34 13.43
N GLY A 186 -0.47 8.31 12.76
CA GLY A 186 -1.60 7.46 13.14
C GLY A 186 -1.22 5.98 13.07
N VAL A 187 -0.51 5.57 12.01
CA VAL A 187 -0.04 4.17 11.89
C VAL A 187 0.89 3.83 13.04
N VAL A 188 1.91 4.64 13.32
CA VAL A 188 2.88 4.38 14.40
C VAL A 188 2.18 4.23 15.75
N LEU A 189 1.30 5.17 16.10
CA LEU A 189 0.55 5.12 17.36
C LEU A 189 -0.41 3.92 17.40
N GLY A 190 -1.03 3.58 16.28
CA GLY A 190 -1.89 2.40 16.14
C GLY A 190 -1.11 1.10 16.38
N ILE A 191 0.08 0.97 15.81
CA ILE A 191 0.96 -0.20 16.01
C ILE A 191 1.37 -0.32 17.49
N MET A 192 1.76 0.79 18.12
CA MET A 192 2.10 0.80 19.54
C MET A 192 0.90 0.32 20.38
N LEU A 193 -0.30 0.83 20.11
CA LEU A 193 -1.49 0.46 20.86
C LEU A 193 -1.89 -1.01 20.62
N VAL A 194 -1.77 -1.51 19.39
CA VAL A 194 -1.96 -2.95 19.09
C VAL A 194 -1.00 -3.80 19.91
N PHE A 195 0.27 -3.41 20.00
CA PHE A 195 1.24 -4.12 20.82
C PHE A 195 0.87 -4.09 22.31
N PHE A 196 0.47 -2.93 22.85
CA PHE A 196 0.02 -2.85 24.26
C PHE A 196 -1.20 -3.71 24.56
N LEU A 197 -2.12 -3.85 23.60
CA LEU A 197 -3.35 -4.64 23.78
C LEU A 197 -3.15 -6.15 23.65
N THR A 198 -2.12 -6.59 22.90
CA THR A 198 -1.98 -7.99 22.48
C THR A 198 -0.64 -8.62 22.84
N GLY A 199 0.39 -7.84 23.14
CA GLY A 199 1.77 -8.30 23.28
C GLY A 199 2.45 -8.69 21.96
N SER A 200 1.82 -8.46 20.80
CA SER A 200 2.35 -8.83 19.48
C SER A 200 2.00 -7.78 18.42
N ILE A 201 2.76 -7.78 17.33
CA ILE A 201 2.46 -6.98 16.12
C ILE A 201 2.42 -7.85 14.85
N SER A 202 2.62 -9.16 15.01
CA SER A 202 2.63 -10.12 13.91
C SER A 202 1.21 -10.42 13.45
N PHE A 203 1.04 -10.61 12.14
CA PHE A 203 -0.23 -11.05 11.56
C PHE A 203 -0.40 -12.56 11.64
N PHE A 204 0.72 -13.29 11.66
CA PHE A 204 0.76 -14.75 11.57
C PHE A 204 1.56 -15.37 12.72
N GLY A 205 1.45 -16.69 12.88
CA GLY A 205 2.08 -17.44 13.97
C GLY A 205 1.21 -17.55 15.22
N GLU A 206 1.70 -18.30 16.21
CA GLU A 206 1.03 -18.45 17.50
C GLU A 206 1.11 -17.15 18.31
N GLY A 207 0.01 -16.77 18.97
CA GLY A 207 -0.04 -15.52 19.74
C GLY A 207 0.02 -14.24 18.89
N ASN A 208 -0.32 -14.33 17.59
CA ASN A 208 -0.34 -13.17 16.71
C ASN A 208 -1.40 -12.14 17.13
N ALA A 209 -1.17 -10.87 16.76
CA ALA A 209 -1.98 -9.75 17.20
C ALA A 209 -3.47 -9.89 16.81
N LEU A 210 -3.74 -10.40 15.60
CA LEU A 210 -5.11 -10.53 15.10
C LEU A 210 -5.89 -11.60 15.86
N SER A 211 -5.28 -12.74 16.17
CA SER A 211 -5.87 -13.81 16.98
C SER A 211 -6.10 -13.38 18.43
N ALA A 212 -5.16 -12.63 19.00
CA ALA A 212 -5.28 -12.08 20.36
C ALA A 212 -6.44 -11.07 20.46
N ILE A 213 -6.71 -10.31 19.40
CA ILE A 213 -7.87 -9.40 19.34
C ILE A 213 -9.16 -10.17 19.11
N ALA A 214 -9.16 -11.18 18.22
CA ALA A 214 -10.33 -12.02 17.97
C ALA A 214 -10.82 -12.76 19.23
N ALA A 215 -9.94 -13.03 20.19
CA ALA A 215 -10.28 -13.62 21.48
C ALA A 215 -10.90 -12.63 22.50
N LYS A 216 -10.84 -11.31 22.24
CA LYS A 216 -11.44 -10.28 23.10
C LYS A 216 -12.90 -10.05 22.74
N ALA A 217 -13.69 -9.53 23.68
CA ALA A 217 -15.07 -9.14 23.40
C ALA A 217 -15.13 -7.97 22.40
N ILE A 218 -16.20 -7.92 21.61
CA ILE A 218 -16.49 -6.79 20.72
C ILE A 218 -16.77 -5.55 21.59
N GLU A 219 -16.13 -4.43 21.27
CA GLU A 219 -16.34 -3.19 22.01
C GLU A 219 -17.73 -2.58 21.75
N PRO A 220 -18.33 -1.90 22.76
CA PRO A 220 -19.62 -1.27 22.58
C PRO A 220 -19.56 -0.12 21.57
N PHE A 221 -20.65 0.06 20.83
CA PHE A 221 -20.82 1.22 19.96
C PHE A 221 -21.00 2.49 20.79
N SER A 222 -19.92 3.23 21.02
CA SER A 222 -19.92 4.43 21.85
C SER A 222 -18.82 5.41 21.45
N ALA A 223 -19.11 6.70 21.56
CA ALA A 223 -18.09 7.75 21.37
C ALA A 223 -16.95 7.64 22.39
N HIS A 224 -17.20 7.09 23.58
CA HIS A 224 -16.16 6.89 24.59
C HIS A 224 -15.09 5.90 24.13
N SER A 225 -15.46 4.89 23.34
CA SER A 225 -14.54 3.88 22.79
C SER A 225 -13.44 4.51 21.92
N LEU A 226 -13.65 5.72 21.40
CA LEU A 226 -12.64 6.44 20.60
C LEU A 226 -11.40 6.84 21.41
N ILE A 227 -11.58 7.18 22.69
CA ILE A 227 -10.52 7.72 23.56
C ILE A 227 -10.17 6.79 24.73
N ALA A 228 -10.84 5.65 24.84
CA ALA A 228 -10.64 4.69 25.93
C ALA A 228 -9.29 3.95 25.86
N GLY A 229 -8.53 4.06 24.76
CA GLY A 229 -7.29 3.33 24.57
C GLY A 229 -7.50 1.84 24.24
N GLY A 230 -8.70 1.49 23.78
CA GLY A 230 -9.09 0.13 23.42
C GLY A 230 -8.83 -0.21 21.95
N ILE A 231 -9.48 -1.27 21.47
CA ILE A 231 -9.43 -1.76 20.10
C ILE A 231 -9.94 -0.68 19.13
N THR A 232 -11.00 0.04 19.50
CA THR A 232 -11.54 1.15 18.69
C THR A 232 -10.54 2.28 18.53
N SER A 233 -9.82 2.66 19.60
CA SER A 233 -8.76 3.67 19.50
C SER A 233 -7.64 3.21 18.56
N ALA A 234 -7.20 1.95 18.66
CA ALA A 234 -6.19 1.39 17.76
C ALA A 234 -6.67 1.36 16.30
N ALA A 235 -7.91 0.95 16.07
CA ALA A 235 -8.55 0.90 14.75
C ALA A 235 -8.61 2.28 14.09
N ILE A 236 -8.99 3.32 14.84
CA ILE A 236 -9.04 4.71 14.37
C ILE A 236 -7.64 5.27 14.09
N LEU A 237 -6.66 5.01 14.95
CA LEU A 237 -5.28 5.43 14.72
C LEU A 237 -4.70 4.82 13.44
N LEU A 238 -4.88 3.51 13.23
CA LEU A 238 -4.53 2.86 11.97
C LEU A 238 -5.31 3.46 10.80
N PHE A 239 -6.60 3.74 10.97
CA PHE A 239 -7.41 4.35 9.92
C PHE A 239 -6.95 5.77 9.55
N ILE A 240 -6.46 6.58 10.49
CA ILE A 240 -5.84 7.89 10.18
C ILE A 240 -4.62 7.71 9.25
N GLY A 241 -3.87 6.62 9.40
CA GLY A 241 -2.89 6.21 8.41
C GLY A 241 -3.51 5.96 7.04
N ALA A 242 -4.52 5.09 7.02
CA ALA A 242 -5.22 4.74 5.79
C ALA A 242 -5.81 5.97 5.08
N THR A 243 -6.33 6.97 5.80
CA THR A 243 -6.86 8.20 5.20
C THR A 243 -5.79 9.03 4.50
N GLY A 244 -4.58 9.09 5.06
CA GLY A 244 -3.43 9.76 4.43
C GLY A 244 -3.06 9.14 3.08
N LYS A 245 -2.72 7.84 3.07
CA LYS A 245 -2.30 7.12 1.84
C LYS A 245 -3.41 6.98 0.81
N SER A 246 -4.64 6.78 1.26
CA SER A 246 -5.79 6.50 0.39
C SER A 246 -6.58 7.75 0.04
N ALA A 247 -6.01 8.94 0.29
CA ALA A 247 -6.59 10.23 -0.02
C ALA A 247 -8.06 10.36 0.43
N GLN A 248 -8.36 9.96 1.66
CA GLN A 248 -9.70 10.12 2.23
C GLN A 248 -9.85 11.49 2.90
N ILE A 249 -11.08 11.95 3.10
CA ILE A 249 -11.33 13.16 3.90
C ILE A 249 -10.72 12.96 5.32
N PRO A 250 -9.97 13.95 5.85
CA PRO A 250 -9.68 15.29 5.29
C PRO A 250 -8.37 15.39 4.49
N LEU A 251 -7.60 14.30 4.37
CA LEU A 251 -6.26 14.28 3.78
C LEU A 251 -6.24 14.07 2.24
N PHE A 252 -7.39 14.10 1.56
CA PHE A 252 -7.49 13.87 0.11
C PHE A 252 -6.77 14.91 -0.77
N VAL A 253 -6.47 16.08 -0.21
CA VAL A 253 -6.05 17.29 -0.95
C VAL A 253 -4.75 17.15 -1.73
N TRP A 254 -3.92 16.15 -1.45
CA TRP A 254 -2.65 15.97 -2.13
C TRP A 254 -2.77 15.23 -3.47
N LEU A 255 -3.77 14.36 -3.62
CA LEU A 255 -3.86 13.46 -4.77
C LEU A 255 -4.11 14.18 -6.10
N PRO A 256 -4.98 15.21 -6.19
CA PRO A 256 -5.16 15.96 -7.43
C PRO A 256 -3.89 16.69 -7.89
N ASP A 257 -3.08 17.18 -6.95
CA ASP A 257 -1.84 17.91 -7.24
C ASP A 257 -0.70 16.94 -7.62
N ALA A 258 -0.74 15.69 -7.14
CA ALA A 258 0.22 14.65 -7.51
C ALA A 258 0.25 14.34 -9.02
N MET A 259 -0.77 14.77 -9.77
CA MET A 259 -0.82 14.71 -11.23
C MET A 259 0.23 15.56 -11.95
N ALA A 260 1.02 16.35 -11.22
CA ALA A 260 2.21 17.04 -11.71
C ALA A 260 3.33 16.07 -12.19
N GLY A 261 3.32 14.82 -11.70
CA GLY A 261 4.28 13.79 -12.11
C GLY A 261 4.08 13.28 -13.54
N PRO A 262 5.06 12.51 -14.08
CA PRO A 262 4.92 11.81 -15.36
C PRO A 262 3.71 10.88 -15.37
N THR A 263 3.03 10.74 -16.52
CA THR A 263 1.81 9.92 -16.62
C THR A 263 1.97 8.45 -16.14
N PRO A 264 3.09 7.74 -16.38
CA PRO A 264 3.28 6.40 -15.83
C PRO A 264 3.31 6.36 -14.29
N VAL A 265 3.77 7.45 -13.64
CA VAL A 265 3.74 7.58 -12.17
C VAL A 265 2.30 7.69 -11.69
N SER A 266 1.50 8.53 -12.36
CA SER A 266 0.08 8.67 -12.03
C SER A 266 -0.65 7.34 -12.18
N ALA A 267 -0.37 6.57 -13.24
CA ALA A 267 -0.95 5.23 -13.40
C ALA A 267 -0.56 4.31 -12.24
N LEU A 268 0.72 4.26 -11.86
CA LEU A 268 1.19 3.35 -10.80
C LEU A 268 0.61 3.71 -9.43
N ILE A 269 0.75 4.98 -9.03
CA ILE A 269 0.37 5.49 -7.70
C ILE A 269 -1.15 5.46 -7.50
N HIS A 270 -1.92 5.84 -8.53
CA HIS A 270 -3.36 6.09 -8.39
C HIS A 270 -4.22 4.88 -8.76
N ALA A 271 -3.78 3.99 -9.65
CA ALA A 271 -4.58 2.82 -10.02
C ALA A 271 -4.26 1.62 -9.13
N ALA A 272 -2.98 1.24 -9.03
CA ALA A 272 -2.61 -0.07 -8.52
C ALA A 272 -2.07 -0.10 -7.08
N THR A 273 -1.44 0.97 -6.59
CA THR A 273 -0.51 0.84 -5.44
C THR A 273 -0.79 1.74 -4.24
N MET A 274 -0.40 3.02 -4.29
CA MET A 274 -0.32 3.85 -3.08
C MET A 274 -1.69 4.07 -2.44
N VAL A 275 -2.69 4.40 -3.24
CA VAL A 275 -4.05 4.67 -2.73
C VAL A 275 -4.77 3.40 -2.26
N THR A 276 -4.35 2.23 -2.74
CA THR A 276 -4.92 0.93 -2.35
C THR A 276 -4.24 0.39 -1.09
N ALA A 277 -3.04 0.87 -0.73
CA ALA A 277 -2.30 0.44 0.45
C ALA A 277 -3.07 0.63 1.77
N GLY A 278 -3.84 1.72 1.91
CA GLY A 278 -4.66 1.90 3.11
C GLY A 278 -5.88 0.97 3.14
N VAL A 279 -6.52 0.70 1.99
CA VAL A 279 -7.57 -0.32 1.88
C VAL A 279 -7.01 -1.69 2.26
N TYR A 280 -5.83 -2.03 1.74
CA TYR A 280 -5.11 -3.26 2.07
C TYR A 280 -4.89 -3.40 3.57
N MET A 281 -4.35 -2.38 4.24
CA MET A 281 -4.13 -2.40 5.69
C MET A 281 -5.44 -2.58 6.45
N VAL A 282 -6.52 -1.88 6.06
CA VAL A 282 -7.82 -2.00 6.73
C VAL A 282 -8.35 -3.45 6.62
N VAL A 283 -8.24 -4.06 5.44
CA VAL A 283 -8.69 -5.45 5.22
C VAL A 283 -7.77 -6.46 5.91
N ARG A 284 -6.45 -6.26 5.87
CA ARG A 284 -5.46 -7.09 6.58
C ARG A 284 -5.72 -7.08 8.09
N CYS A 285 -6.12 -5.93 8.62
CA CYS A 285 -6.50 -5.73 10.02
C CYS A 285 -8.01 -5.95 10.27
N SER A 286 -8.73 -6.68 9.41
CA SER A 286 -10.19 -6.87 9.53
C SER A 286 -10.63 -7.35 10.91
N ALA A 287 -9.88 -8.24 11.56
CA ALA A 287 -10.15 -8.70 12.93
C ALA A 287 -10.16 -7.56 13.97
N ILE A 288 -9.36 -6.51 13.77
CA ILE A 288 -9.36 -5.31 14.62
C ILE A 288 -10.67 -4.55 14.41
N TYR A 289 -11.06 -4.35 13.14
CA TYR A 289 -12.24 -3.55 12.80
C TYR A 289 -13.54 -4.25 13.18
N THR A 290 -13.67 -5.57 13.00
CA THR A 290 -14.87 -6.32 13.40
C THR A 290 -15.14 -6.30 14.90
N HIS A 291 -14.10 -6.06 15.72
CA HIS A 291 -14.22 -5.87 17.18
C HIS A 291 -14.39 -4.40 17.59
N ALA A 292 -14.41 -3.46 16.64
CA ALA A 292 -14.56 -2.03 16.87
C ALA A 292 -15.71 -1.43 16.00
N PRO A 293 -16.99 -1.68 16.34
CA PRO A 293 -18.13 -1.21 15.56
C PRO A 293 -18.17 0.31 15.37
N THR A 294 -17.72 1.08 16.35
CA THR A 294 -17.62 2.55 16.25
C THR A 294 -16.60 2.97 15.19
N ALA A 295 -15.46 2.29 15.10
CA ALA A 295 -14.46 2.58 14.08
C ALA A 295 -14.99 2.24 12.68
N MET A 296 -15.64 1.08 12.51
CA MET A 296 -16.27 0.69 11.26
C MET A 296 -17.31 1.71 10.76
N PHE A 297 -18.16 2.20 11.66
CA PHE A 297 -19.14 3.24 11.33
C PHE A 297 -18.48 4.55 10.85
N ILE A 298 -17.40 4.98 11.51
CA ILE A 298 -16.64 6.17 11.10
C ILE A 298 -16.00 5.97 9.72
N ILE A 299 -15.44 4.79 9.46
CA ILE A 299 -14.87 4.44 8.15
C ILE A 299 -15.95 4.49 7.07
N ALA A 300 -17.15 3.95 7.35
CA ALA A 300 -18.28 3.99 6.43
C ALA A 300 -18.68 5.42 6.09
N ILE A 301 -18.81 6.30 7.10
CA ILE A 301 -19.14 7.71 6.90
C ILE A 301 -18.06 8.41 6.08
N ILE A 302 -16.79 8.26 6.44
CA ILE A 302 -15.68 8.93 5.75
C ILE A 302 -15.55 8.42 4.31
N GLY A 303 -15.72 7.12 4.07
CA GLY A 303 -15.72 6.54 2.73
C GLY A 303 -16.88 7.08 1.88
N ALA A 304 -18.10 7.08 2.40
CA ALA A 304 -19.28 7.61 1.70
C ALA A 304 -19.15 9.11 1.41
N ALA A 305 -18.70 9.90 2.40
CA ALA A 305 -18.46 11.32 2.22
C ALA A 305 -17.38 11.56 1.17
N THR A 306 -16.25 10.87 1.25
CA THR A 306 -15.16 10.98 0.27
C THR A 306 -15.65 10.63 -1.13
N ALA A 307 -16.44 9.55 -1.29
CA ALA A 307 -17.01 9.13 -2.55
C ALA A 307 -17.85 10.25 -3.21
N LEU A 308 -18.76 10.84 -2.44
CA LEU A 308 -19.69 11.88 -2.92
C LEU A 308 -18.97 13.22 -3.17
N PHE A 309 -18.14 13.67 -2.23
CA PHE A 309 -17.42 14.94 -2.36
C PHE A 309 -16.43 14.90 -3.52
N ALA A 310 -15.69 13.81 -3.71
CA ALA A 310 -14.75 13.72 -4.82
C ALA A 310 -15.46 13.67 -6.18
N ALA A 311 -16.57 12.94 -6.30
CA ALA A 311 -17.35 12.89 -7.54
C ALA A 311 -17.90 14.27 -7.93
N THR A 312 -18.45 15.02 -6.97
CA THR A 312 -18.98 16.37 -7.22
C THR A 312 -17.88 17.36 -7.62
N ILE A 313 -16.71 17.32 -6.98
CA ILE A 313 -15.56 18.15 -7.39
C ILE A 313 -15.05 17.75 -8.78
N GLY A 314 -15.03 16.46 -9.09
CA GLY A 314 -14.60 15.91 -10.38
C GLY A 314 -15.38 16.43 -11.58
N ILE A 315 -16.71 16.59 -11.45
CA ILE A 315 -17.59 17.14 -12.51
C ILE A 315 -17.22 18.59 -12.86
N ALA A 316 -16.69 19.35 -11.90
CA ALA A 316 -16.31 20.74 -12.08
C ALA A 316 -14.83 20.93 -12.50
N GLN A 317 -14.07 19.85 -12.75
CA GLN A 317 -12.68 19.96 -13.19
C GLN A 317 -12.57 20.13 -14.72
N ASN A 318 -11.70 21.04 -15.15
CA ASN A 318 -11.40 21.29 -16.57
C ASN A 318 -10.15 20.52 -17.07
N ASP A 319 -9.39 19.89 -16.17
CA ASP A 319 -8.17 19.13 -16.48
C ASP A 319 -8.44 17.63 -16.39
N ILE A 320 -8.19 16.88 -17.47
CA ILE A 320 -8.48 15.45 -17.55
C ILE A 320 -7.73 14.61 -16.50
N LYS A 321 -6.48 14.96 -16.16
CA LYS A 321 -5.72 14.25 -15.12
C LYS A 321 -6.32 14.51 -13.75
N LYS A 322 -6.79 15.74 -13.48
CA LYS A 322 -7.51 16.05 -12.23
C LYS A 322 -8.86 15.35 -12.15
N VAL A 323 -9.62 15.28 -13.25
CA VAL A 323 -10.87 14.50 -13.31
C VAL A 323 -10.59 13.04 -12.93
N LEU A 324 -9.56 12.43 -13.52
CA LEU A 324 -9.15 11.06 -13.19
C LEU A 324 -8.70 10.91 -11.73
N ALA A 325 -7.95 11.89 -11.20
CA ALA A 325 -7.57 11.88 -9.79
C ALA A 325 -8.79 11.87 -8.85
N TYR A 326 -9.78 12.73 -9.09
CA TYR A 326 -11.01 12.76 -8.30
C TYR A 326 -11.87 11.51 -8.50
N SER A 327 -11.86 10.93 -9.70
CA SER A 327 -12.48 9.62 -9.95
C SER A 327 -11.86 8.55 -9.05
N THR A 328 -10.52 8.46 -8.97
CA THR A 328 -9.83 7.55 -8.05
C THR A 328 -10.20 7.82 -6.60
N ILE A 329 -10.18 9.08 -6.13
CA ILE A 329 -10.57 9.42 -4.75
C ILE A 329 -11.98 8.89 -4.45
N SER A 330 -12.89 9.06 -5.40
CA SER A 330 -14.27 8.60 -5.26
C SER A 330 -14.36 7.08 -5.16
N GLN A 331 -13.67 6.35 -6.04
CA GLN A 331 -13.66 4.89 -6.06
C GLN A 331 -13.02 4.29 -4.81
N ILE A 332 -11.92 4.85 -4.33
CA ILE A 332 -11.31 4.46 -3.06
C ILE A 332 -12.26 4.77 -1.88
N GLY A 333 -13.04 5.85 -1.96
CA GLY A 333 -14.13 6.13 -1.02
C GLY A 333 -15.18 5.02 -0.97
N TYR A 334 -15.59 4.47 -2.11
CA TYR A 334 -16.46 3.29 -2.17
C TYR A 334 -15.82 2.05 -1.54
N MET A 335 -14.53 1.82 -1.76
CA MET A 335 -13.80 0.69 -1.17
C MET A 335 -13.69 0.83 0.36
N MET A 336 -13.46 2.04 0.86
CA MET A 336 -13.47 2.34 2.30
C MET A 336 -14.86 2.18 2.90
N LEU A 337 -15.91 2.64 2.21
CA LEU A 337 -17.30 2.40 2.64
C LEU A 337 -17.59 0.90 2.76
N ALA A 338 -17.19 0.11 1.76
CA ALA A 338 -17.33 -1.36 1.80
C ALA A 338 -16.60 -1.96 3.03
N CYS A 339 -15.39 -1.51 3.34
CA CYS A 339 -14.69 -1.93 4.56
C CYS A 339 -15.45 -1.52 5.83
N GLY A 340 -15.99 -0.30 5.88
CA GLY A 340 -16.74 0.23 7.03
C GLY A 340 -18.05 -0.49 7.32
N VAL A 341 -18.66 -1.14 6.32
CA VAL A 341 -19.85 -2.00 6.51
C VAL A 341 -19.50 -3.49 6.64
N GLY A 342 -18.20 -3.83 6.73
CA GLY A 342 -17.71 -5.21 6.88
C GLY A 342 -17.64 -6.02 5.59
N ALA A 343 -17.92 -5.41 4.43
CA ALA A 343 -17.84 -6.03 3.11
C ALA A 343 -16.38 -6.04 2.57
N PHE A 344 -15.44 -6.56 3.36
CA PHE A 344 -14.00 -6.54 3.04
C PHE A 344 -13.68 -7.23 1.71
N VAL A 345 -14.33 -8.36 1.40
CA VAL A 345 -14.14 -9.08 0.13
C VAL A 345 -14.58 -8.22 -1.06
N ALA A 346 -15.72 -7.52 -0.94
CA ALA A 346 -16.19 -6.62 -1.99
C ALA A 346 -15.24 -5.43 -2.18
N ALA A 347 -14.67 -4.90 -1.09
CA ALA A 347 -13.66 -3.86 -1.17
C ALA A 347 -12.43 -4.32 -1.98
N ILE A 348 -11.90 -5.52 -1.71
CA ILE A 348 -10.74 -6.06 -2.43
C ILE A 348 -11.06 -6.42 -3.88
N PHE A 349 -12.24 -6.99 -4.13
CA PHE A 349 -12.69 -7.23 -5.50
C PHE A 349 -12.75 -5.92 -6.30
N HIS A 350 -13.30 -4.86 -5.70
CA HIS A 350 -13.36 -3.55 -6.33
C HIS A 350 -11.96 -2.96 -6.56
N VAL A 351 -11.04 -3.04 -5.58
CA VAL A 351 -9.63 -2.63 -5.76
C VAL A 351 -9.04 -3.29 -7.01
N MET A 352 -9.20 -4.61 -7.14
CA MET A 352 -8.66 -5.37 -8.27
C MET A 352 -9.26 -4.96 -9.62
N THR A 353 -10.57 -4.70 -9.69
CA THR A 353 -11.22 -4.26 -10.93
C THR A 353 -10.94 -2.80 -11.30
N HIS A 354 -10.61 -1.98 -10.30
CA HIS A 354 -10.24 -0.58 -10.49
C HIS A 354 -8.80 -0.41 -10.96
N ALA A 355 -7.89 -1.27 -10.47
CA ALA A 355 -6.46 -1.26 -10.81
C ALA A 355 -6.20 -1.65 -12.26
#